data_AF-M7BM18-F1
#
_entry.id   AF-M7BM18-F1
#
_cell.length_a   1.000
_cell.length_b   1.000
_cell.length_c   1.000
_cell.angle_alpha   90.00
_cell.angle_beta   90.00
_cell.angle_gamma   90.00
#
_symmetry.space_group_name_H-M   'P 1'
#
loop_
_entity.id
_entity.type
_entity.pdbx_description
1 polymer ?
#
loop_
_entity_poly.entity_id
_entity_poly.type
_entity_poly.pdbx_seq_one_letter_code
_entity_poly.pdbx_strand_id
1 'polypeptide(L)'
;MSKHHDAFIQTQQLHAAMADTFLEHMCRLDIDSEPITARNTGIICTIGPASRSVEMLREMIKSGMNVARLNFSHGTHEYHEGTIRNVREATESFASDPITYRPVAVALDTKGPEIRTGLIKGSGTAEVELKKGGTLKVTLDNAFMEKCDENVLWLDYKNLPHVVDVGSKIYIDDGLISLQVKGKGADYVLTEVENGGMLGSKKGVNLPGAAVDLPAVSEKDIQDLKFGVEQDVDMVFASFIRKAADVHAVRQVLGEKGKNIKIISKIENHEGVRSLSFWFLSHFSAEMSHYYITAFIAKPFLELKGVLQMEERIKQMFCFLAMRFDEILEASDGIMVARGDLGIEIPGEKVFLAQKMMIGRCNRAGKPIICATQMLESMIKKPRPTRAEGSDVANAVLDGADCIMLSGETAKGDYPLEAVRMQHAIAREAEAAIFHRQLFEELFRVTANNRDPADAMAIAREAEAAIFHRQLFEELRRLAPLNRDPTEAAAVGAVEASFKCCSGAIIVLTKSGRSAHLVSRFRPRAPIIAVTRNGQTARQAHLYRGIFPVLCKEPTHDAWAEDVDLRVNLGMNVGKARGFFKTGDLVIVLTGWRPGSGYTNTMRVVPVP
;
A
#
# COMPACT_ATOMS: atom_id res chain seq x y z
N MET A 1 7.79 40.50 41.30
CA MET A 1 8.31 39.23 40.74
C MET A 1 7.24 38.64 39.84
N SER A 2 7.36 38.88 38.54
CA SER A 2 6.42 38.45 37.50
C SER A 2 6.60 36.95 37.23
N LYS A 3 5.53 36.16 37.33
CA LYS A 3 5.50 34.76 36.89
C LYS A 3 5.47 34.76 35.35
N HIS A 4 6.48 34.18 34.71
CA HIS A 4 6.48 33.91 33.27
C HIS A 4 5.29 33.02 32.90
N HIS A 5 4.44 33.52 31.99
CA HIS A 5 3.23 32.87 31.50
C HIS A 5 3.41 32.35 30.06
N ASP A 6 4.63 31.95 29.66
CA ASP A 6 5.00 31.80 28.23
C ASP A 6 5.23 30.35 27.72
N ALA A 7 5.06 29.30 28.53
CA ALA A 7 5.38 27.93 28.09
C ALA A 7 4.16 27.16 27.52
N PHE A 8 3.47 27.70 26.51
CA PHE A 8 2.46 26.95 25.75
C PHE A 8 3.09 26.34 24.49
N ILE A 9 3.34 25.03 24.50
CA ILE A 9 3.75 24.28 23.30
C ILE A 9 2.50 23.97 22.49
N GLN A 10 2.47 24.43 21.24
CA GLN A 10 1.38 24.08 20.33
C GLN A 10 1.46 22.58 20.02
N THR A 11 0.35 21.87 20.19
CA THR A 11 0.25 20.43 19.90
C THR A 11 0.28 20.16 18.38
N GLN A 12 0.41 18.89 18.00
CA GLN A 12 0.29 18.40 16.62
C GLN A 12 1.30 19.01 15.64
N GLN A 13 2.48 19.41 16.14
CA GLN A 13 3.51 20.07 15.33
C GLN A 13 2.99 21.32 14.61
N LEU A 14 1.99 22.03 15.16
CA LEU A 14 1.36 23.19 14.51
C LEU A 14 2.37 24.31 14.19
N HIS A 15 3.34 24.55 15.06
CA HIS A 15 4.42 25.50 14.83
C HIS A 15 5.26 25.14 13.59
N ALA A 16 5.59 23.85 13.45
CA ALA A 16 6.28 23.31 12.27
C ALA A 16 5.40 23.35 11.02
N ALA A 17 4.10 23.10 11.15
CA ALA A 17 3.15 23.11 10.03
C ALA A 17 2.98 24.51 9.41
N MET A 18 3.26 25.57 10.17
CA MET A 18 3.22 26.96 9.70
C MET A 18 4.52 27.43 9.01
N ALA A 19 5.55 26.58 8.91
CA ALA A 19 6.78 26.93 8.23
C ALA A 19 6.57 27.24 6.72
N ASP A 20 7.39 28.14 6.17
CA ASP A 20 7.31 28.52 4.74
C ASP A 20 8.05 27.54 3.83
N THR A 21 9.02 26.80 4.37
CA THR A 21 9.83 25.82 3.64
C THR A 21 9.84 24.49 4.36
N PHE A 22 10.12 23.42 3.62
CA PHE A 22 10.28 22.11 4.22
C PHE A 22 11.49 22.03 5.18
N LEU A 23 12.58 22.75 4.87
CA LEU A 23 13.74 22.80 5.76
C LEU A 23 13.37 23.45 7.11
N GLU A 24 12.67 24.59 7.07
CA GLU A 24 12.20 25.26 8.29
C GLU A 24 11.17 24.40 9.04
N HIS A 25 10.31 23.67 8.32
CA HIS A 25 9.40 22.70 8.92
C HIS A 25 10.18 21.65 9.71
N MET A 26 11.22 21.05 9.12
CA MET A 26 12.08 20.09 9.80
C MET A 26 12.79 20.70 11.03
N CYS A 27 13.28 21.94 10.92
CA CYS A 27 13.92 22.64 12.04
C CYS A 27 12.97 22.91 13.22
N ARG A 28 11.66 22.99 12.96
CA ARG A 28 10.62 23.29 13.95
C ARG A 28 9.95 22.06 14.56
N LEU A 29 10.29 20.85 14.12
CA LEU A 29 9.74 19.63 14.73
C LEU A 29 10.13 19.58 16.21
N ASP A 30 9.15 19.35 17.06
CA ASP A 30 9.27 19.44 18.51
C ASP A 30 8.82 18.14 19.17
N ILE A 31 9.72 17.46 19.87
CA ILE A 31 9.43 16.18 20.53
C ILE A 31 8.47 16.32 21.72
N ASP A 32 8.30 17.52 22.24
CA ASP A 32 7.38 17.83 23.34
C ASP A 32 5.97 18.23 22.83
N SER A 33 5.79 18.36 21.51
CA SER A 33 4.50 18.64 20.87
C SER A 33 3.69 17.36 20.65
N GLU A 34 2.71 17.10 21.52
CA GLU A 34 1.88 15.89 21.48
C GLU A 34 0.99 15.81 20.22
N PRO A 35 0.82 14.62 19.60
CA PRO A 35 -0.09 14.42 18.47
C PRO A 35 -1.57 14.32 18.90
N ILE A 36 -2.51 14.49 17.96
CA ILE A 36 -3.94 14.23 18.21
C ILE A 36 -4.20 12.79 18.63
N THR A 37 -5.32 12.55 19.31
CA THR A 37 -5.78 11.20 19.72
C THR A 37 -6.03 10.28 18.53
N ALA A 38 -6.54 10.81 17.42
CA ALA A 38 -6.81 10.00 16.23
C ALA A 38 -5.52 9.50 15.57
N ARG A 39 -5.58 8.31 14.97
CA ARG A 39 -4.52 7.76 14.12
C ARG A 39 -5.09 7.40 12.75
N ASN A 40 -4.57 8.05 11.72
CA ASN A 40 -5.09 8.03 10.35
C ASN A 40 -4.59 6.82 9.53
N THR A 41 -3.35 6.37 9.70
CA THR A 41 -2.74 5.28 8.92
C THR A 41 -3.27 3.92 9.37
N GLY A 42 -3.82 3.08 8.50
CA GLY A 42 -4.29 1.73 8.87
C GLY A 42 -3.15 0.79 9.34
N ILE A 43 -3.44 -0.12 10.27
CA ILE A 43 -2.52 -1.19 10.72
C ILE A 43 -3.11 -2.54 10.30
N ILE A 44 -2.31 -3.28 9.53
CA ILE A 44 -2.61 -4.62 9.04
C ILE A 44 -1.74 -5.61 9.82
N CYS A 45 -2.34 -6.63 10.42
CA CYS A 45 -1.62 -7.62 11.20
C CYS A 45 -1.81 -9.01 10.60
N THR A 46 -0.71 -9.71 10.34
CA THR A 46 -0.78 -11.11 9.95
C THR A 46 -1.11 -11.97 11.16
N ILE A 47 -2.14 -12.80 11.04
CA ILE A 47 -2.61 -13.67 12.11
C ILE A 47 -1.97 -15.05 11.97
N GLY A 48 -1.48 -15.59 13.08
CA GLY A 48 -0.82 -16.88 13.14
C GLY A 48 -0.88 -17.49 14.54
N PRO A 49 -0.04 -18.50 14.84
CA PRO A 49 -0.04 -19.18 16.13
C PRO A 49 0.04 -18.25 17.35
N ALA A 50 0.77 -17.14 17.27
CA ALA A 50 0.93 -16.20 18.39
C ALA A 50 -0.30 -15.28 18.61
N SER A 51 -1.17 -15.16 17.61
CA SER A 51 -2.23 -14.14 17.59
C SER A 51 -3.64 -14.65 17.32
N ARG A 52 -3.82 -15.95 17.02
CA ARG A 52 -5.12 -16.48 16.56
C ARG A 52 -6.18 -16.69 17.65
N SER A 53 -5.84 -16.61 18.94
CA SER A 53 -6.83 -16.79 20.01
C SER A 53 -7.76 -15.57 20.09
N VAL A 54 -9.02 -15.79 20.50
CA VAL A 54 -10.01 -14.72 20.61
C VAL A 54 -9.55 -13.64 21.60
N GLU A 55 -8.95 -14.05 22.72
CA GLU A 55 -8.42 -13.15 23.75
C GLU A 55 -7.32 -12.25 23.19
N MET A 56 -6.36 -12.84 22.46
CA MET A 56 -5.27 -12.07 21.87
C MET A 56 -5.79 -11.12 20.79
N LEU A 57 -6.71 -11.58 19.93
CA LEU A 57 -7.33 -10.74 18.91
C LEU A 57 -8.07 -9.54 19.51
N ARG A 58 -8.78 -9.72 20.64
CA ARG A 58 -9.42 -8.60 21.34
C ARG A 58 -8.41 -7.55 21.80
N GLU A 59 -7.27 -7.97 22.33
CA GLU A 59 -6.20 -7.06 22.75
C GLU A 59 -5.48 -6.41 21.57
N MET A 60 -5.34 -7.11 20.43
CA MET A 60 -4.82 -6.52 19.19
C MET A 60 -5.75 -5.47 18.61
N ILE A 61 -7.07 -5.71 18.60
CA ILE A 61 -8.08 -4.73 18.19
C ILE A 61 -8.00 -3.50 19.09
N LYS A 62 -7.91 -3.70 20.42
CA LYS A 62 -7.70 -2.60 21.38
C LYS A 62 -6.46 -1.80 21.10
N SER A 63 -5.35 -2.48 20.81
CA SER A 63 -4.05 -1.88 20.56
C SER A 63 -3.96 -1.13 19.21
N GLY A 64 -4.86 -1.41 18.26
CA GLY A 64 -4.96 -0.62 17.02
C GLY A 64 -5.06 -1.41 15.72
N MET A 65 -5.17 -2.75 15.75
CA MET A 65 -5.34 -3.55 14.54
C MET A 65 -6.64 -3.18 13.80
N ASN A 66 -6.55 -2.99 12.48
CA ASN A 66 -7.68 -2.66 11.61
C ASN A 66 -8.03 -3.77 10.62
N VAL A 67 -7.01 -4.51 10.14
CA VAL A 67 -7.15 -5.58 9.16
C VAL A 67 -6.39 -6.82 9.65
N ALA A 68 -7.07 -7.96 9.68
CA ALA A 68 -6.48 -9.27 9.92
C ALA A 68 -6.07 -9.90 8.58
N ARG A 69 -4.77 -10.05 8.35
CA ARG A 69 -4.20 -10.72 7.17
C ARG A 69 -4.03 -12.21 7.44
N LEU A 70 -4.49 -13.03 6.50
CA LEU A 70 -4.33 -14.47 6.48
C LEU A 70 -3.38 -14.85 5.35
N ASN A 71 -2.23 -15.43 5.68
CA ASN A 71 -1.22 -15.83 4.70
C ASN A 71 -1.47 -17.26 4.21
N PHE A 72 -1.93 -17.42 2.96
CA PHE A 72 -2.27 -18.72 2.36
C PHE A 72 -1.06 -19.47 1.76
N SER A 73 0.15 -18.92 1.85
CA SER A 73 1.38 -19.69 1.65
C SER A 73 1.55 -20.79 2.73
N HIS A 74 0.83 -20.65 3.86
CA HIS A 74 0.80 -21.60 4.96
C HIS A 74 -0.64 -21.91 5.41
N GLY A 75 -0.81 -23.00 6.17
CA GLY A 75 -2.10 -23.39 6.73
C GLY A 75 -3.04 -24.05 5.71
N THR A 76 -4.08 -24.68 6.23
CA THR A 76 -5.18 -25.29 5.45
C THR A 76 -6.39 -24.37 5.46
N HIS A 77 -7.38 -24.63 4.60
CA HIS A 77 -8.67 -23.91 4.64
C HIS A 77 -9.35 -24.02 6.00
N GLU A 78 -9.31 -25.18 6.66
CA GLU A 78 -9.84 -25.38 8.01
C GLU A 78 -9.14 -24.48 9.05
N TYR A 79 -7.81 -24.36 8.98
CA TYR A 79 -7.05 -23.48 9.86
C TYR A 79 -7.46 -22.01 9.68
N HIS A 80 -7.58 -21.57 8.42
CA HIS A 80 -7.97 -20.20 8.09
C HIS A 80 -9.44 -19.92 8.42
N GLU A 81 -10.35 -20.87 8.20
CA GLU A 81 -11.76 -20.77 8.61
C GLU A 81 -11.88 -20.58 10.12
N GLY A 82 -11.18 -21.40 10.91
CA GLY A 82 -11.14 -21.24 12.36
C GLY A 82 -10.57 -19.88 12.78
N THR A 83 -9.60 -19.35 12.04
CA THR A 83 -9.02 -18.03 12.29
C THR A 83 -9.99 -16.90 11.95
N ILE A 84 -10.70 -16.98 10.83
CA ILE A 84 -11.75 -16.03 10.42
C ILE A 84 -12.86 -15.99 11.48
N ARG A 85 -13.29 -17.16 11.96
CA ARG A 85 -14.29 -17.26 13.03
C ARG A 85 -13.82 -16.54 14.30
N ASN A 86 -12.59 -16.78 14.74
CA ASN A 86 -12.04 -16.14 15.94
C ASN A 86 -11.92 -14.61 15.78
N VAL A 87 -11.52 -14.11 14.59
CA VAL A 87 -11.47 -12.66 14.29
C VAL A 87 -12.86 -12.04 14.38
N ARG A 88 -13.87 -12.70 13.81
CA ARG A 88 -15.26 -12.24 13.88
C ARG A 88 -15.78 -12.25 15.31
N GLU A 89 -15.54 -13.31 16.06
CA GLU A 89 -15.93 -13.41 17.48
C GLU A 89 -15.28 -12.31 18.33
N ALA A 90 -13.97 -12.10 18.18
CA ALA A 90 -13.26 -11.03 18.87
C ALA A 90 -13.80 -9.64 18.52
N THR A 91 -14.12 -9.41 17.24
CA THR A 91 -14.67 -8.14 16.74
C THR A 91 -16.07 -7.88 17.29
N GLU A 92 -16.95 -8.87 17.22
CA GLU A 92 -18.33 -8.76 17.71
C GLU A 92 -18.43 -8.73 19.24
N SER A 93 -17.37 -9.10 19.97
CA SER A 93 -17.31 -8.88 21.41
C SER A 93 -17.38 -7.40 21.83
N PHE A 94 -17.15 -6.46 20.89
CA PHE A 94 -17.30 -5.01 21.08
C PHE A 94 -18.62 -4.47 20.51
N ALA A 95 -19.50 -5.32 19.99
CA ALA A 95 -20.70 -4.92 19.25
C ALA A 95 -21.84 -4.35 20.13
N SER A 96 -21.77 -4.57 21.44
CA SER A 96 -22.77 -4.11 22.43
C SER A 96 -22.84 -2.59 22.54
N ASP A 97 -21.73 -1.90 22.22
CA ASP A 97 -21.66 -0.45 22.19
C ASP A 97 -21.24 0.02 20.79
N PRO A 98 -22.18 0.51 19.97
CA PRO A 98 -21.90 1.03 18.63
C PRO A 98 -20.87 2.17 18.61
N ILE A 99 -20.68 2.88 19.72
CA ILE A 99 -19.73 3.99 19.84
C ILE A 99 -18.28 3.47 19.95
N THR A 100 -18.09 2.37 20.68
CA THR A 100 -16.77 1.76 20.89
C THR A 100 -16.47 0.59 19.95
N TYR A 101 -17.47 0.08 19.23
CA TYR A 101 -17.30 -0.89 18.16
C TYR A 101 -16.29 -0.40 17.12
N ARG A 102 -15.43 -1.32 16.66
CA ARG A 102 -14.47 -1.08 15.59
C ARG A 102 -14.67 -2.19 14.56
N PRO A 103 -15.09 -1.87 13.33
CA PRO A 103 -15.03 -2.82 12.24
C PRO A 103 -13.60 -3.34 12.09
N VAL A 104 -13.42 -4.62 11.80
CA VAL A 104 -12.11 -5.23 11.49
C VAL A 104 -12.25 -5.96 10.18
N ALA A 105 -11.39 -5.64 9.21
CA ALA A 105 -11.43 -6.29 7.92
C ALA A 105 -10.64 -7.60 7.91
N VAL A 106 -11.02 -8.51 7.02
CA VAL A 106 -10.27 -9.74 6.77
C VAL A 106 -9.67 -9.71 5.37
N ALA A 107 -8.36 -9.92 5.29
CA ALA A 107 -7.60 -9.95 4.05
C ALA A 107 -7.04 -11.36 3.79
N LEU A 108 -7.30 -11.89 2.60
CA LEU A 108 -6.70 -13.12 2.10
C LEU A 108 -5.44 -12.77 1.30
N ASP A 109 -4.27 -13.22 1.74
CA ASP A 109 -3.01 -13.07 0.99
C ASP A 109 -2.71 -14.39 0.27
N THR A 110 -2.74 -14.35 -1.06
CA THR A 110 -2.58 -15.53 -1.91
C THR A 110 -1.18 -16.11 -1.80
N LYS A 111 -1.04 -17.42 -2.01
CA LYS A 111 0.30 -18.02 -2.14
C LYS A 111 1.01 -17.48 -3.39
N GLY A 112 0.31 -17.45 -4.52
CA GLY A 112 0.88 -17.03 -5.80
C GLY A 112 1.90 -18.01 -6.38
N PRO A 113 2.56 -17.63 -7.49
CA PRO A 113 3.52 -18.45 -8.22
C PRO A 113 4.89 -18.54 -7.53
N GLU A 114 4.91 -18.99 -6.27
CA GLU A 114 6.16 -19.23 -5.55
C GLU A 114 6.90 -20.45 -6.12
N ILE A 115 8.22 -20.34 -6.20
CA ILE A 115 9.12 -21.49 -6.44
C ILE A 115 9.59 -22.00 -5.06
N ARG A 116 9.53 -23.31 -4.84
CA ARG A 116 9.90 -23.92 -3.56
C ARG A 116 10.88 -25.08 -3.72
N THR A 117 11.73 -25.24 -2.71
CA THR A 117 12.62 -26.41 -2.58
C THR A 117 11.87 -27.65 -2.11
N GLY A 118 12.50 -28.82 -2.28
CA GLY A 118 12.01 -30.10 -1.76
C GLY A 118 12.18 -30.27 -0.24
N LEU A 119 11.97 -31.50 0.23
CA LEU A 119 12.30 -31.90 1.60
C LEU A 119 13.76 -32.34 1.70
N ILE A 120 14.42 -31.90 2.77
CA ILE A 120 15.75 -32.37 3.14
C ILE A 120 15.71 -33.85 3.53
N LYS A 121 16.72 -34.62 3.11
CA LYS A 121 16.86 -36.04 3.45
C LYS A 121 16.78 -36.26 4.97
N GLY A 122 15.99 -37.25 5.40
CA GLY A 122 15.77 -37.56 6.81
C GLY A 122 14.40 -37.13 7.28
N SER A 123 14.32 -36.25 8.29
CA SER A 123 13.06 -35.68 8.76
C SER A 123 12.74 -34.37 8.03
N GLY A 124 11.46 -34.02 7.91
CA GLY A 124 11.04 -32.73 7.32
C GLY A 124 11.51 -31.48 8.08
N THR A 125 12.19 -31.64 9.23
CA THR A 125 12.79 -30.58 10.05
C THR A 125 14.32 -30.58 9.99
N ALA A 126 14.93 -31.50 9.24
CA ALA A 126 16.38 -31.52 9.05
C ALA A 126 16.83 -30.31 8.22
N GLU A 127 18.06 -29.86 8.48
CA GLU A 127 18.73 -28.80 7.74
C GLU A 127 20.10 -29.27 7.27
N VAL A 128 20.57 -28.71 6.16
CA VAL A 128 21.87 -29.00 5.55
C VAL A 128 22.69 -27.72 5.52
N GLU A 129 23.99 -27.81 5.81
CA GLU A 129 24.89 -26.68 5.64
C GLU A 129 25.40 -26.61 4.19
N LEU A 130 25.09 -25.52 3.49
CA LEU A 130 25.69 -25.19 2.21
C LEU A 130 26.93 -24.32 2.44
N LYS A 131 28.09 -24.78 1.98
CA LYS A 131 29.37 -24.08 2.17
C LYS A 131 29.74 -23.26 0.94
N LYS A 132 30.24 -22.04 1.17
CA LYS A 132 30.72 -21.15 0.10
C LYS A 132 31.79 -21.85 -0.76
N GLY A 133 31.68 -21.70 -2.08
CA GLY A 133 32.52 -22.39 -3.07
C GLY A 133 32.14 -23.85 -3.32
N GLY A 134 31.21 -24.41 -2.55
CA GLY A 134 30.65 -25.74 -2.78
C GLY A 134 29.85 -25.79 -4.08
N THR A 135 29.82 -26.96 -4.72
CA THR A 135 28.99 -27.20 -5.91
C THR A 135 27.66 -27.79 -5.47
N LEU A 136 26.55 -27.26 -5.98
CA LEU A 136 25.21 -27.77 -5.74
C LEU A 136 24.49 -28.01 -7.07
N LYS A 137 23.99 -29.22 -7.28
CA LYS A 137 23.14 -29.55 -8.44
C LYS A 137 21.70 -29.24 -8.11
N VAL A 138 21.08 -28.31 -8.83
CA VAL A 138 19.65 -28.03 -8.73
C VAL A 138 18.92 -28.83 -9.80
N THR A 139 18.04 -29.75 -9.40
CA THR A 139 17.37 -30.73 -10.26
C THR A 139 15.85 -30.57 -10.27
N LEU A 140 15.21 -31.02 -11.35
CA LEU A 140 13.75 -31.06 -11.48
C LEU A 140 13.18 -32.49 -11.34
N ASP A 141 14.05 -33.49 -11.23
CA ASP A 141 13.69 -34.90 -11.10
C ASP A 141 13.00 -35.17 -9.75
N ASN A 142 11.72 -35.53 -9.81
CA ASN A 142 10.89 -35.80 -8.64
C ASN A 142 11.42 -36.96 -7.77
N ALA A 143 12.36 -37.78 -8.25
CA ALA A 143 13.06 -38.75 -7.42
C ALA A 143 13.83 -38.11 -6.24
N PHE A 144 14.18 -36.83 -6.36
CA PHE A 144 14.89 -36.04 -5.34
C PHE A 144 13.98 -35.09 -4.55
N MET A 145 12.68 -35.06 -4.83
CA MET A 145 11.71 -34.17 -4.17
C MET A 145 11.74 -34.28 -2.64
N GLU A 146 12.01 -35.47 -2.12
CA GLU A 146 12.12 -35.72 -0.67
C GLU A 146 13.52 -36.17 -0.23
N LYS A 147 14.53 -35.95 -1.08
CA LYS A 147 15.91 -36.39 -0.87
C LYS A 147 16.91 -35.26 -1.12
N CYS A 148 16.50 -34.02 -0.84
CA CYS A 148 17.39 -32.87 -1.01
C CYS A 148 18.51 -32.91 0.04
N ASP A 149 19.70 -32.48 -0.36
CA ASP A 149 20.87 -32.45 0.52
C ASP A 149 21.91 -31.41 0.06
N GLU A 150 23.11 -31.49 0.62
CA GLU A 150 24.22 -30.57 0.33
C GLU A 150 24.78 -30.67 -1.09
N ASN A 151 24.43 -31.73 -1.84
CA ASN A 151 24.92 -31.99 -3.19
C ASN A 151 23.81 -31.84 -4.25
N VAL A 152 22.57 -32.19 -3.91
CA VAL A 152 21.42 -32.15 -4.83
C VAL A 152 20.21 -31.47 -4.20
N LEU A 153 19.68 -30.45 -4.87
CA LEU A 153 18.50 -29.71 -4.45
C LEU A 153 17.39 -29.82 -5.51
N TRP A 154 16.21 -30.30 -5.13
CA TRP A 154 15.04 -30.32 -6.00
C TRP A 154 14.24 -29.03 -5.92
N LEU A 155 13.72 -28.56 -7.06
CA LEU A 155 12.77 -27.44 -7.17
C LEU A 155 11.48 -27.85 -7.90
N ASP A 156 10.37 -27.18 -7.58
CA ASP A 156 9.06 -27.40 -8.19
C ASP A 156 8.86 -26.67 -9.54
N TYR A 157 9.73 -25.73 -9.91
CA TYR A 157 9.63 -24.96 -11.15
C TYR A 157 10.30 -25.65 -12.35
N LYS A 158 9.48 -26.32 -13.16
CA LYS A 158 9.95 -27.19 -14.26
C LYS A 158 10.61 -26.47 -15.43
N ASN A 159 10.38 -25.17 -15.59
CA ASN A 159 10.97 -24.39 -16.70
C ASN A 159 12.31 -23.72 -16.31
N LEU A 160 12.90 -24.10 -15.17
CA LEU A 160 14.11 -23.46 -14.64
C LEU A 160 15.27 -23.39 -15.65
N PRO A 161 15.73 -24.48 -16.31
CA PRO A 161 16.87 -24.41 -17.23
C PRO A 161 16.62 -23.51 -18.45
N HIS A 162 15.39 -23.15 -18.77
CA HIS A 162 15.09 -22.29 -19.92
C HIS A 162 15.10 -20.79 -19.58
N VAL A 163 14.85 -20.42 -18.32
CA VAL A 163 14.74 -19.01 -17.92
C VAL A 163 15.98 -18.46 -17.20
N VAL A 164 16.92 -19.33 -16.80
CA VAL A 164 18.20 -18.93 -16.21
C VAL A 164 19.36 -19.26 -17.15
N ASP A 165 20.38 -18.42 -17.18
CA ASP A 165 21.61 -18.62 -17.96
C ASP A 165 22.85 -18.81 -17.07
N VAL A 166 23.96 -19.28 -17.65
CA VAL A 166 25.24 -19.32 -16.94
C VAL A 166 25.61 -17.91 -16.47
N GLY A 167 25.95 -17.78 -15.19
CA GLY A 167 26.17 -16.50 -14.50
C GLY A 167 24.94 -15.96 -13.76
N SER A 168 23.73 -16.50 -14.01
CA SER A 168 22.52 -16.11 -13.28
C SER A 168 22.61 -16.47 -11.80
N LYS A 169 21.90 -15.70 -10.98
CA LYS A 169 21.80 -15.95 -9.53
C LYS A 169 20.49 -16.64 -9.19
N ILE A 170 20.56 -17.58 -8.26
CA ILE A 170 19.41 -18.24 -7.64
C ILE A 170 19.49 -17.94 -6.14
N TYR A 171 18.44 -17.33 -5.60
CA TYR A 171 18.35 -16.99 -4.20
C TYR A 171 17.41 -17.96 -3.49
N ILE A 172 17.77 -18.38 -2.29
CA ILE A 172 17.00 -19.35 -1.50
C ILE A 172 16.87 -18.85 -0.07
N ASP A 173 15.72 -19.13 0.54
CA ASP A 173 15.41 -18.83 1.95
C ASP A 173 15.52 -17.33 2.26
N ASP A 174 14.55 -16.57 1.72
CA ASP A 174 14.48 -15.11 1.87
C ASP A 174 15.76 -14.39 1.37
N GLY A 175 16.43 -14.98 0.39
CA GLY A 175 17.66 -14.46 -0.22
C GLY A 175 18.92 -14.60 0.62
N LEU A 176 18.87 -15.31 1.75
CA LEU A 176 20.02 -15.53 2.62
C LEU A 176 21.08 -16.41 1.95
N ILE A 177 20.64 -17.44 1.22
CA ILE A 177 21.51 -18.31 0.43
C ILE A 177 21.50 -17.82 -1.01
N SER A 178 22.68 -17.77 -1.64
CA SER A 178 22.81 -17.41 -3.06
C SER A 178 23.69 -18.40 -3.79
N LEU A 179 23.21 -18.81 -4.96
CA LEU A 179 23.88 -19.72 -5.87
C LEU A 179 24.14 -19.01 -7.20
N GLN A 180 25.28 -19.26 -7.82
CA GLN A 180 25.57 -18.81 -9.18
C GLN A 180 25.54 -20.01 -10.13
N VAL A 181 24.77 -19.91 -11.21
CA VAL A 181 24.69 -20.94 -12.25
C VAL A 181 26.03 -21.01 -13.00
N LYS A 182 26.66 -22.19 -13.01
CA LYS A 182 27.92 -22.47 -13.72
C LYS A 182 27.74 -23.32 -14.97
N GLY A 183 26.69 -24.13 -15.01
CA GLY A 183 26.39 -25.00 -16.14
C GLY A 183 24.92 -25.40 -16.17
N LYS A 184 24.46 -25.85 -17.33
CA LYS A 184 23.07 -26.22 -17.58
C LYS A 184 23.03 -27.62 -18.18
N GLY A 185 22.10 -28.45 -17.68
CA GLY A 185 21.70 -29.71 -18.30
C GLY A 185 20.31 -29.59 -18.93
N ALA A 186 19.73 -30.72 -19.33
CA ALA A 186 18.37 -30.76 -19.88
C ALA A 186 17.30 -30.44 -18.81
N ASP A 187 17.45 -30.97 -17.61
CA ASP A 187 16.49 -30.93 -16.50
C ASP A 187 17.15 -30.52 -15.16
N TYR A 188 18.35 -29.95 -15.22
CA TYR A 188 19.09 -29.49 -14.05
C TYR A 188 19.99 -28.29 -14.36
N VAL A 189 20.41 -27.57 -13.33
CA VAL A 189 21.49 -26.59 -13.39
C VAL A 189 22.56 -26.91 -12.36
N LEU A 190 23.82 -26.73 -12.73
CA LEU A 190 24.96 -26.85 -11.82
C LEU A 190 25.30 -25.46 -11.30
N THR A 191 25.44 -25.35 -9.99
CA THR A 191 25.65 -24.08 -9.32
C THR A 191 26.86 -24.12 -8.40
N GLU A 192 27.45 -22.96 -8.16
CA GLU A 192 28.40 -22.73 -7.08
C GLU A 192 27.71 -21.91 -6.00
N VAL A 193 27.90 -22.28 -4.73
CA VAL A 193 27.37 -21.55 -3.58
C VAL A 193 28.19 -20.27 -3.38
N GLU A 194 27.62 -19.11 -3.71
CA GLU A 194 28.26 -17.80 -3.47
C GLU A 194 28.14 -17.38 -2.01
N ASN A 195 26.93 -17.50 -1.45
CA ASN A 195 26.65 -17.31 -0.03
C ASN A 195 26.03 -18.57 0.55
N GLY A 196 26.72 -19.17 1.51
CA GLY A 196 26.29 -20.38 2.19
C GLY A 196 25.33 -20.12 3.34
N GLY A 197 24.89 -21.19 4.00
CA GLY A 197 23.97 -21.12 5.13
C GLY A 197 23.29 -22.46 5.41
N MET A 198 22.45 -22.48 6.44
CA MET A 198 21.61 -23.63 6.76
C MET A 198 20.38 -23.63 5.85
N LEU A 199 20.26 -24.66 5.01
CA LEU A 199 19.12 -24.87 4.14
C LEU A 199 18.13 -25.83 4.81
N GLY A 200 16.92 -25.34 5.05
CA GLY A 200 15.78 -26.17 5.47
C GLY A 200 14.92 -26.68 4.31
N SER A 201 13.82 -27.35 4.66
CA SER A 201 12.85 -27.87 3.68
C SER A 201 11.86 -26.80 3.20
N LYS A 202 11.39 -26.90 1.94
CA LYS A 202 10.33 -26.05 1.34
C LYS A 202 10.60 -24.54 1.44
N LYS A 203 11.85 -24.14 1.26
CA LYS A 203 12.27 -22.73 1.25
C LYS A 203 11.89 -22.07 -0.07
N GLY A 204 11.60 -20.77 -0.02
CA GLY A 204 11.31 -19.95 -1.20
C GLY A 204 12.55 -19.81 -2.08
N VAL A 205 12.33 -19.74 -3.39
CA VAL A 205 13.38 -19.52 -4.39
C VAL A 205 13.00 -18.33 -5.27
N ASN A 206 13.95 -17.42 -5.46
CA ASN A 206 13.81 -16.23 -6.29
C ASN A 206 14.85 -16.28 -7.43
N LEU A 207 14.46 -15.78 -8.60
CA LEU A 207 15.26 -15.83 -9.82
C LEU A 207 15.39 -14.41 -10.42
N PRO A 208 16.17 -13.51 -9.79
CA PRO A 208 16.22 -12.11 -10.19
C PRO A 208 16.66 -11.95 -11.65
N GLY A 209 15.86 -11.20 -12.42
CA GLY A 209 16.10 -10.94 -13.84
C GLY A 209 15.67 -12.06 -14.78
N ALA A 210 15.27 -13.24 -14.28
CA ALA A 210 14.70 -14.29 -15.10
C ALA A 210 13.24 -13.97 -15.47
N ALA A 211 12.85 -14.30 -16.71
CA ALA A 211 11.46 -14.20 -17.15
C ALA A 211 10.68 -15.43 -16.68
N VAL A 212 10.32 -15.47 -15.39
CA VAL A 212 9.53 -16.57 -14.81
C VAL A 212 8.14 -16.60 -15.46
N ASP A 213 7.72 -17.74 -15.98
CA ASP A 213 6.49 -17.89 -16.79
C ASP A 213 5.35 -18.61 -16.06
N LEU A 214 5.46 -18.78 -14.75
CA LEU A 214 4.38 -19.30 -13.92
C LEU A 214 3.12 -18.44 -14.05
N PRO A 215 1.91 -19.04 -14.06
CA PRO A 215 0.66 -18.29 -14.09
C PRO A 215 0.52 -17.46 -12.80
N ALA A 216 0.02 -16.23 -12.91
CA ALA A 216 -0.17 -15.38 -11.73
C ALA A 216 -1.24 -15.92 -10.76
N VAL A 217 -2.16 -16.76 -11.27
CA VAL A 217 -3.17 -17.44 -10.47
C VAL A 217 -3.07 -18.94 -10.77
N SER A 218 -2.52 -19.71 -9.84
CA SER A 218 -2.46 -21.18 -9.95
C SER A 218 -3.81 -21.84 -9.64
N GLU A 219 -4.00 -23.13 -9.95
CA GLU A 219 -5.18 -23.90 -9.52
C GLU A 219 -5.42 -23.81 -8.01
N LYS A 220 -4.35 -23.81 -7.21
CA LYS A 220 -4.46 -23.65 -5.75
C LYS A 220 -4.98 -22.25 -5.40
N ASP A 221 -4.44 -21.20 -6.04
CA ASP A 221 -4.92 -19.83 -5.81
C ASP A 221 -6.40 -19.70 -6.20
N ILE A 222 -6.85 -20.37 -7.27
CA ILE A 222 -8.28 -20.40 -7.64
C ILE A 222 -9.13 -21.00 -6.51
N GLN A 223 -8.68 -22.11 -5.91
CA GLN A 223 -9.39 -22.73 -4.78
C GLN A 223 -9.39 -21.82 -3.55
N ASP A 224 -8.26 -21.20 -3.23
CA ASP A 224 -8.12 -20.28 -2.11
C ASP A 224 -9.00 -19.02 -2.29
N LEU A 225 -9.07 -18.46 -3.49
CA LEU A 225 -9.92 -17.31 -3.82
C LEU A 225 -11.40 -17.66 -3.70
N LYS A 226 -11.82 -18.84 -4.19
CA LYS A 226 -13.20 -19.33 -4.02
C LYS A 226 -13.55 -19.52 -2.55
N PHE A 227 -12.65 -20.12 -1.78
CA PHE A 227 -12.79 -20.22 -0.32
C PHE A 227 -12.93 -18.83 0.33
N GLY A 228 -12.11 -17.85 -0.08
CA GLY A 228 -12.23 -16.47 0.39
C GLY A 228 -13.60 -15.83 0.10
N VAL A 229 -14.16 -16.08 -1.08
CA VAL A 229 -15.51 -15.62 -1.46
C VAL A 229 -16.59 -16.31 -0.62
N GLU A 230 -16.43 -17.60 -0.33
CA GLU A 230 -17.35 -18.35 0.55
C GLU A 230 -17.30 -17.85 1.99
N GLN A 231 -16.10 -17.51 2.46
CA GLN A 231 -15.87 -17.00 3.81
C GLN A 231 -16.15 -15.50 3.96
N ASP A 232 -16.59 -14.78 2.91
CA ASP A 232 -16.87 -13.33 2.92
C ASP A 232 -15.66 -12.50 3.41
N VAL A 233 -14.49 -12.71 2.80
CA VAL A 233 -13.32 -11.84 3.02
C VAL A 233 -13.53 -10.47 2.37
N ASP A 234 -12.88 -9.44 2.91
CA ASP A 234 -13.09 -8.06 2.45
C ASP A 234 -12.17 -7.66 1.31
N MET A 235 -10.98 -8.28 1.26
CA MET A 235 -9.94 -7.97 0.28
C MET A 235 -9.00 -9.15 0.04
N VAL A 236 -8.36 -9.14 -1.13
CA VAL A 236 -7.33 -10.08 -1.56
C VAL A 236 -6.04 -9.32 -1.76
N PHE A 237 -4.96 -9.81 -1.16
CA PHE A 237 -3.59 -9.39 -1.46
C PHE A 237 -3.02 -10.40 -2.47
N ALA A 238 -2.99 -10.01 -3.73
CA ALA A 238 -2.61 -10.88 -4.84
C ALA A 238 -1.10 -10.82 -5.07
N SER A 239 -0.43 -11.96 -4.91
CA SER A 239 1.02 -12.12 -4.98
C SER A 239 1.54 -12.13 -6.43
N PHE A 240 2.76 -11.62 -6.62
CA PHE A 240 3.57 -11.63 -7.84
C PHE A 240 2.85 -11.08 -9.07
N ILE A 241 2.05 -10.02 -8.89
CA ILE A 241 1.38 -9.34 -10.00
C ILE A 241 2.41 -8.64 -10.88
N ARG A 242 2.43 -8.95 -12.17
CA ARG A 242 3.42 -8.44 -13.15
C ARG A 242 2.81 -7.56 -14.23
N LYS A 243 1.49 -7.65 -14.41
CA LYS A 243 0.73 -6.96 -15.47
C LYS A 243 -0.74 -6.84 -15.12
N ALA A 244 -1.45 -5.94 -15.78
CA ALA A 244 -2.90 -5.73 -15.58
C ALA A 244 -3.74 -7.01 -15.81
N ALA A 245 -3.35 -7.83 -16.79
CA ALA A 245 -4.02 -9.10 -17.09
C ALA A 245 -4.08 -10.05 -15.89
N ASP A 246 -3.05 -10.04 -15.02
CA ASP A 246 -3.00 -10.87 -13.82
C ASP A 246 -4.07 -10.42 -12.81
N VAL A 247 -4.27 -9.11 -12.67
CA VAL A 247 -5.31 -8.51 -11.82
C VAL A 247 -6.70 -8.88 -12.33
N HIS A 248 -6.90 -8.83 -13.65
CA HIS A 248 -8.15 -9.24 -14.27
C HIS A 248 -8.43 -10.73 -14.07
N ALA A 249 -7.41 -11.60 -14.11
CA ALA A 249 -7.57 -13.02 -13.82
C ALA A 249 -8.08 -13.25 -12.39
N VAL A 250 -7.50 -12.57 -11.38
CA VAL A 250 -8.00 -12.62 -10.00
C VAL A 250 -9.45 -12.15 -9.93
N ARG A 251 -9.79 -11.02 -10.58
CA ARG A 251 -11.16 -10.49 -10.61
C ARG A 251 -12.15 -11.48 -11.22
N GLN A 252 -11.79 -12.15 -12.30
CA GLN A 252 -12.64 -13.13 -12.98
C GLN A 252 -12.92 -14.34 -12.07
N VAL A 253 -11.91 -14.82 -11.35
CA VAL A 253 -12.06 -15.96 -10.42
C VAL A 253 -12.99 -15.63 -9.25
N LEU A 254 -12.94 -14.40 -8.72
CA LEU A 254 -13.85 -13.95 -7.66
C LEU A 254 -15.33 -13.93 -8.09
N GLY A 255 -15.57 -13.77 -9.40
CA GLY A 255 -16.91 -13.81 -9.99
C GLY A 255 -17.87 -12.75 -9.45
N GLU A 256 -19.16 -12.94 -9.73
CA GLU A 256 -20.21 -11.97 -9.35
C GLU A 256 -20.39 -11.85 -7.83
N LYS A 257 -20.26 -12.96 -7.09
CA LYS A 257 -20.37 -12.97 -5.63
C LYS A 257 -19.22 -12.20 -4.96
N GLY A 258 -18.01 -12.30 -5.52
CA GLY A 258 -16.82 -11.60 -5.03
C GLY A 258 -16.56 -10.23 -5.67
N LYS A 259 -17.46 -9.69 -6.49
CA LYS A 259 -17.22 -8.46 -7.27
C LYS A 259 -16.84 -7.23 -6.43
N ASN A 260 -17.28 -7.19 -5.17
CA ASN A 260 -17.02 -6.07 -4.26
C ASN A 260 -15.78 -6.28 -3.39
N ILE A 261 -15.15 -7.46 -3.43
CA ILE A 261 -13.89 -7.73 -2.72
C ILE A 261 -12.79 -6.90 -3.36
N LYS A 262 -11.98 -6.23 -2.54
CA LYS A 262 -10.90 -5.38 -3.04
C LYS A 262 -9.70 -6.20 -3.48
N ILE A 263 -9.13 -5.93 -4.65
CA ILE A 263 -7.89 -6.55 -5.11
C ILE A 263 -6.73 -5.58 -4.90
N ILE A 264 -5.83 -5.94 -3.98
CA ILE A 264 -4.59 -5.22 -3.73
C ILE A 264 -3.47 -6.01 -4.38
N SER A 265 -2.83 -5.42 -5.39
CA SER A 265 -1.72 -6.10 -6.08
C SER A 265 -0.43 -5.92 -5.30
N LYS A 266 0.22 -7.02 -4.96
CA LYS A 266 1.56 -7.03 -4.37
C LYS A 266 2.59 -6.88 -5.47
N ILE A 267 3.37 -5.81 -5.39
CA ILE A 267 4.49 -5.57 -6.30
C ILE A 267 5.75 -6.06 -5.61
N GLU A 268 6.28 -7.16 -6.12
CA GLU A 268 7.37 -7.89 -5.46
C GLU A 268 8.43 -8.43 -6.41
N ASN A 269 8.42 -8.01 -7.67
CA ASN A 269 9.47 -8.33 -8.62
C ASN A 269 9.78 -7.16 -9.55
N HIS A 270 10.87 -7.29 -10.28
CA HIS A 270 11.32 -6.26 -11.20
C HIS A 270 10.30 -5.97 -12.31
N GLU A 271 9.57 -6.98 -12.82
CA GLU A 271 8.59 -6.81 -13.90
C GLU A 271 7.41 -5.94 -13.48
N GLY A 272 6.87 -6.14 -12.27
CA GLY A 272 5.78 -5.32 -11.72
C GLY A 272 6.19 -3.86 -11.44
N VAL A 273 7.48 -3.60 -11.19
CA VAL A 273 8.03 -2.23 -11.03
C VAL A 273 8.35 -1.58 -12.38
N ARG A 274 8.67 -2.37 -13.40
CA ARG A 274 9.40 -1.91 -14.60
C ARG A 274 8.74 -0.73 -15.32
N SER A 275 9.57 0.26 -15.64
CA SER A 275 9.29 1.29 -16.64
C SER A 275 9.79 0.82 -18.01
N LEU A 276 8.92 0.79 -19.02
CA LEU A 276 9.33 0.64 -20.42
C LEU A 276 9.97 1.97 -20.89
N SER A 277 11.19 2.26 -20.46
CA SER A 277 11.86 3.49 -20.89
C SER A 277 13.27 3.30 -21.44
N PHE A 278 14.05 2.31 -21.00
CA PHE A 278 15.48 2.30 -21.40
C PHE A 278 15.86 1.46 -22.63
N TRP A 279 15.13 0.37 -22.92
CA TRP A 279 15.53 -0.54 -24.00
C TRP A 279 15.15 -0.03 -25.40
N PHE A 280 14.05 0.73 -25.50
CA PHE A 280 13.55 1.26 -26.77
C PHE A 280 14.28 2.53 -27.22
N LEU A 281 14.58 3.46 -26.29
CA LEU A 281 15.24 4.73 -26.61
C LEU A 281 16.68 4.56 -27.13
N SER A 282 17.41 3.55 -26.66
CA SER A 282 18.78 3.27 -27.13
C SER A 282 18.84 2.68 -28.55
N HIS A 283 17.81 1.94 -28.98
CA HIS A 283 17.73 1.36 -30.32
C HIS A 283 17.04 2.28 -31.35
N PHE A 284 16.10 3.14 -30.93
CA PHE A 284 15.37 4.04 -31.85
C PHE A 284 16.08 5.38 -32.14
N SER A 285 17.06 5.78 -31.32
CA SER A 285 17.89 6.99 -31.55
C SER A 285 18.66 6.94 -32.89
N ALA A 286 19.02 5.74 -33.34
CA ALA A 286 19.75 5.55 -34.60
C ALA A 286 18.89 5.77 -35.86
N GLU A 287 17.57 5.54 -35.80
CA GLU A 287 16.68 5.65 -36.97
C GLU A 287 16.00 7.02 -37.10
N MET A 288 15.74 7.72 -35.99
CA MET A 288 15.05 9.03 -36.00
C MET A 288 15.93 10.20 -36.47
N SER A 289 17.25 10.10 -36.30
CA SER A 289 18.19 11.15 -36.74
C SER A 289 18.24 11.28 -38.27
N HIS A 290 17.91 10.22 -39.02
CA HIS A 290 17.80 10.27 -40.48
C HIS A 290 16.47 10.86 -40.99
N TYR A 291 15.35 10.63 -40.29
CA TYR A 291 14.01 11.02 -40.76
C TYR A 291 13.63 12.47 -40.39
N TYR A 292 14.15 13.01 -39.29
CA TYR A 292 13.89 14.41 -38.90
C TYR A 292 14.57 15.43 -39.82
N ILE A 293 15.71 15.08 -40.43
CA ILE A 293 16.44 15.95 -41.36
C ILE A 293 15.74 16.02 -42.73
N THR A 294 15.03 14.96 -43.15
CA THR A 294 14.31 14.95 -44.43
C THR A 294 12.94 15.64 -44.36
N ALA A 295 12.27 15.62 -43.21
CA ALA A 295 10.92 16.19 -43.07
C ALA A 295 10.87 17.72 -42.92
N PHE A 296 11.97 18.37 -42.49
CA PHE A 296 12.00 19.84 -42.31
C PHE A 296 12.32 20.62 -43.59
N ILE A 297 12.85 19.96 -44.63
CA ILE A 297 13.25 20.60 -45.89
C ILE A 297 12.15 20.49 -46.96
N ALA A 298 11.13 19.65 -46.75
CA ALA A 298 10.06 19.44 -47.72
C ALA A 298 8.67 19.74 -47.13
N LYS A 299 8.28 21.01 -47.10
CA LYS A 299 6.86 21.39 -47.22
C LYS A 299 6.74 22.55 -48.21
N PRO A 300 5.88 22.42 -49.22
CA PRO A 300 4.45 22.46 -48.92
C PRO A 300 3.61 21.53 -49.80
N PHE A 301 3.51 20.24 -49.49
CA PHE A 301 2.48 19.35 -50.07
C PHE A 301 2.42 18.07 -49.21
N LEU A 302 1.56 18.02 -48.19
CA LEU A 302 1.20 16.75 -47.58
C LEU A 302 -0.21 16.84 -46.97
N GLU A 303 -1.07 15.98 -47.49
CA GLU A 303 -2.49 15.85 -47.21
C GLU A 303 -2.79 15.59 -45.72
N LEU A 304 -3.91 16.14 -45.24
CA LEU A 304 -4.42 16.00 -43.87
C LEU A 304 -4.55 14.55 -43.36
N LYS A 305 -4.60 13.54 -44.24
CA LYS A 305 -4.69 12.12 -43.84
C LYS A 305 -3.43 11.60 -43.13
N GLY A 306 -2.24 12.11 -43.47
CA GLY A 306 -0.98 11.67 -42.84
C GLY A 306 -0.82 12.16 -41.39
N VAL A 307 -1.44 13.29 -41.04
CA VAL A 307 -1.36 13.88 -39.69
C VAL A 307 -2.18 13.08 -38.67
N LEU A 308 -3.36 12.57 -39.06
CA LEU A 308 -4.20 11.72 -38.21
C LEU A 308 -3.54 10.36 -37.91
N GLN A 309 -2.90 9.76 -38.92
CA GLN A 309 -2.14 8.51 -38.76
C GLN A 309 -0.90 8.70 -37.87
N MET A 310 -0.28 9.89 -37.93
CA MET A 310 0.83 10.27 -37.05
C MET A 310 0.36 10.51 -35.62
N GLU A 311 -0.83 11.08 -35.41
CA GLU A 311 -1.43 11.24 -34.09
C GLU A 311 -1.77 9.88 -33.43
N GLU A 312 -2.27 8.90 -34.20
CA GLU A 312 -2.44 7.52 -33.75
C GLU A 312 -1.11 6.83 -33.41
N ARG A 313 -0.07 7.03 -34.24
CA ARG A 313 1.27 6.50 -33.97
C ARG A 313 1.93 7.16 -32.77
N ILE A 314 1.72 8.45 -32.54
CA ILE A 314 2.18 9.18 -31.35
C ILE A 314 1.41 8.71 -30.12
N LYS A 315 0.09 8.50 -30.20
CA LYS A 315 -0.72 7.88 -29.12
C LYS A 315 -0.27 6.45 -28.82
N GLN A 316 0.03 5.64 -29.83
CA GLN A 316 0.66 4.33 -29.65
C GLN A 316 2.04 4.46 -29.00
N MET A 317 2.88 5.40 -29.43
CA MET A 317 4.21 5.64 -28.88
C MET A 317 4.17 6.11 -27.41
N PHE A 318 3.20 6.93 -27.02
CA PHE A 318 2.94 7.29 -25.62
C PHE A 318 2.36 6.12 -24.80
N CYS A 319 1.51 5.27 -25.40
CA CYS A 319 1.11 4.00 -24.80
C CYS A 319 2.30 3.05 -24.56
N PHE A 320 3.33 3.07 -25.41
CA PHE A 320 4.54 2.27 -25.25
C PHE A 320 5.51 2.80 -24.17
N LEU A 321 5.34 4.04 -23.74
CA LEU A 321 6.03 4.63 -22.58
C LEU A 321 5.32 4.35 -21.24
N ALA A 322 4.17 3.69 -21.26
CA ALA A 322 3.45 3.32 -20.05
C ALA A 322 4.28 2.35 -19.21
N MET A 323 4.42 2.65 -17.92
CA MET A 323 5.14 1.79 -17.00
C MET A 323 4.23 0.63 -16.60
N ARG A 324 4.78 -0.57 -16.45
CA ARG A 324 3.99 -1.75 -16.05
C ARG A 324 3.28 -1.54 -14.72
N PHE A 325 3.90 -0.77 -13.83
CA PHE A 325 3.25 -0.37 -12.59
C PHE A 325 1.96 0.43 -12.82
N ASP A 326 1.90 1.31 -13.81
CA ASP A 326 0.73 2.17 -14.04
C ASP A 326 -0.49 1.37 -14.56
N GLU A 327 -0.28 0.38 -15.44
CA GLU A 327 -1.37 -0.51 -15.88
C GLU A 327 -1.90 -1.39 -14.73
N ILE A 328 -1.01 -1.89 -13.86
CA ILE A 328 -1.40 -2.67 -12.68
C ILE A 328 -2.19 -1.76 -11.75
N LEU A 329 -1.66 -0.57 -11.45
CA LEU A 329 -2.31 0.42 -10.61
C LEU A 329 -3.70 0.77 -11.15
N GLU A 330 -3.88 0.92 -12.46
CA GLU A 330 -5.18 1.18 -13.09
C GLU A 330 -6.16 0.03 -12.89
N ALA A 331 -5.73 -1.22 -13.07
CA ALA A 331 -6.56 -2.41 -12.95
C ALA A 331 -6.90 -2.79 -11.49
N SER A 332 -6.07 -2.42 -10.52
CA SER A 332 -6.20 -2.81 -9.11
C SER A 332 -7.07 -1.86 -8.29
N ASP A 333 -7.62 -2.33 -7.17
CA ASP A 333 -8.25 -1.45 -6.19
C ASP A 333 -7.22 -0.72 -5.33
N GLY A 334 -6.01 -1.25 -5.20
CA GLY A 334 -4.88 -0.68 -4.45
C GLY A 334 -3.60 -1.49 -4.65
N ILE A 335 -2.52 -1.08 -3.98
CA ILE A 335 -1.18 -1.66 -4.14
C ILE A 335 -0.59 -2.03 -2.77
N MET A 336 0.22 -3.09 -2.73
CA MET A 336 1.12 -3.38 -1.61
C MET A 336 2.56 -3.38 -2.11
N VAL A 337 3.42 -2.60 -1.46
CA VAL A 337 4.87 -2.68 -1.62
C VAL A 337 5.37 -3.85 -0.76
N ALA A 338 5.49 -5.03 -1.37
CA ALA A 338 5.89 -6.25 -0.68
C ALA A 338 7.42 -6.38 -0.66
N ARG A 339 8.04 -5.71 0.32
CA ARG A 339 9.50 -5.44 0.35
C ARG A 339 10.38 -6.69 0.54
N GLY A 340 9.83 -7.76 1.10
CA GLY A 340 10.55 -9.01 1.33
C GLY A 340 11.05 -9.60 0.01
N ASP A 341 10.13 -10.12 -0.79
CA ASP A 341 10.43 -10.64 -2.13
C ASP A 341 11.02 -9.57 -3.06
N LEU A 342 10.52 -8.32 -2.99
CA LEU A 342 11.07 -7.24 -3.82
C LEU A 342 12.56 -7.01 -3.58
N GLY A 343 13.01 -7.02 -2.32
CA GLY A 343 14.43 -6.82 -1.98
C GLY A 343 15.35 -7.98 -2.34
N ILE A 344 14.78 -9.11 -2.76
CA ILE A 344 15.50 -10.24 -3.33
C ILE A 344 15.52 -10.13 -4.87
N GLU A 345 14.37 -9.77 -5.46
CA GLU A 345 14.18 -9.65 -6.91
C GLU A 345 14.86 -8.42 -7.54
N ILE A 346 15.03 -7.35 -6.77
CA ILE A 346 15.86 -6.18 -7.14
C ILE A 346 16.92 -5.95 -6.06
N PRO A 347 18.04 -5.28 -6.38
CA PRO A 347 19.04 -4.95 -5.37
C PRO A 347 18.42 -4.23 -4.17
N GLY A 348 18.73 -4.69 -2.95
CA GLY A 348 18.11 -4.22 -1.71
C GLY A 348 18.23 -2.70 -1.53
N GLU A 349 19.33 -2.10 -1.96
CA GLU A 349 19.56 -0.66 -1.93
C GLU A 349 18.65 0.14 -2.88
N LYS A 350 17.90 -0.50 -3.78
CA LYS A 350 16.95 0.15 -4.69
C LYS A 350 15.49 0.04 -4.23
N VAL A 351 15.20 -0.76 -3.21
CA VAL A 351 13.82 -0.98 -2.72
C VAL A 351 13.16 0.32 -2.27
N PHE A 352 13.92 1.22 -1.62
CA PHE A 352 13.38 2.52 -1.18
C PHE A 352 12.95 3.41 -2.36
N LEU A 353 13.63 3.33 -3.51
CA LEU A 353 13.25 4.06 -4.72
C LEU A 353 11.91 3.54 -5.25
N ALA A 354 11.75 2.21 -5.30
CA ALA A 354 10.51 1.57 -5.73
C ALA A 354 9.35 1.89 -4.77
N GLN A 355 9.58 1.83 -3.45
CA GLN A 355 8.60 2.19 -2.42
C GLN A 355 8.08 3.63 -2.62
N LYS A 356 8.98 4.62 -2.62
CA LYS A 356 8.62 6.04 -2.77
C LYS A 356 7.89 6.32 -4.08
N MET A 357 8.36 5.70 -5.18
CA MET A 357 7.73 5.81 -6.50
C MET A 357 6.30 5.27 -6.48
N MET A 358 6.08 4.07 -5.94
CA MET A 358 4.75 3.45 -5.89
C MET A 358 3.80 4.23 -4.99
N ILE A 359 4.26 4.67 -3.81
CA ILE A 359 3.45 5.47 -2.88
C ILE A 359 3.02 6.78 -3.54
N GLY A 360 3.95 7.53 -4.14
CA GLY A 360 3.63 8.79 -4.83
C GLY A 360 2.59 8.62 -5.93
N ARG A 361 2.65 7.54 -6.70
CA ARG A 361 1.68 7.26 -7.77
C ARG A 361 0.32 6.82 -7.27
N CYS A 362 0.26 5.99 -6.23
CA CYS A 362 -0.98 5.61 -5.59
C CYS A 362 -1.68 6.82 -4.98
N ASN A 363 -0.93 7.70 -4.30
CA ASN A 363 -1.44 8.97 -3.78
C ASN A 363 -2.05 9.83 -4.90
N ARG A 364 -1.32 9.99 -6.01
CA ARG A 364 -1.80 10.73 -7.20
C ARG A 364 -3.10 10.12 -7.77
N ALA A 365 -3.16 8.80 -7.86
CA ALA A 365 -4.33 8.07 -8.35
C ALA A 365 -5.49 8.01 -7.35
N GLY A 366 -5.26 8.33 -6.07
CA GLY A 366 -6.25 8.18 -5.00
C GLY A 366 -6.60 6.73 -4.69
N LYS A 367 -5.65 5.81 -4.90
CA LYS A 367 -5.79 4.38 -4.57
C LYS A 367 -4.94 4.05 -3.35
N PRO A 368 -5.42 3.18 -2.44
CA PRO A 368 -4.72 2.85 -1.21
C PRO A 368 -3.42 2.12 -1.49
N ILE A 369 -2.39 2.45 -0.71
CA ILE A 369 -1.10 1.76 -0.75
C ILE A 369 -0.62 1.29 0.63
N ILE A 370 -0.12 0.05 0.67
CA ILE A 370 0.38 -0.61 1.87
C ILE A 370 1.90 -0.71 1.80
N CYS A 371 2.60 -0.26 2.85
CA CYS A 371 4.01 -0.58 3.05
C CYS A 371 4.13 -1.84 3.92
N ALA A 372 4.84 -2.86 3.43
CA ALA A 372 4.82 -4.19 4.03
C ALA A 372 6.21 -4.80 4.21
N THR A 373 6.26 -5.73 5.17
CA THR A 373 7.35 -6.67 5.47
C THR A 373 8.52 -6.05 6.23
N GLN A 374 8.94 -6.71 7.32
CA GLN A 374 10.09 -6.36 8.17
C GLN A 374 10.06 -4.93 8.75
N MET A 375 8.87 -4.36 8.97
CA MET A 375 8.77 -3.01 9.53
C MET A 375 9.27 -2.95 10.98
N LEU A 376 8.99 -3.99 11.78
CA LEU A 376 9.42 -4.11 13.17
C LEU A 376 10.01 -5.51 13.44
N GLU A 377 10.75 -6.09 12.48
CA GLU A 377 11.16 -7.50 12.46
C GLU A 377 11.84 -7.98 13.76
N SER A 378 12.70 -7.16 14.37
CA SER A 378 13.37 -7.50 15.61
C SER A 378 12.40 -7.73 16.78
N MET A 379 11.20 -7.17 16.71
CA MET A 379 10.15 -7.35 17.70
C MET A 379 9.52 -8.74 17.71
N ILE A 380 9.85 -9.60 16.74
CA ILE A 380 9.56 -11.04 16.84
C ILE A 380 10.16 -11.62 18.13
N LYS A 381 11.37 -11.18 18.50
CA LYS A 381 12.12 -11.72 19.65
C LYS A 381 12.46 -10.70 20.72
N LYS A 382 12.19 -9.42 20.50
CA LYS A 382 12.55 -8.33 21.42
C LYS A 382 11.34 -7.48 21.76
N PRO A 383 11.19 -7.02 23.00
CA PRO A 383 10.03 -6.20 23.40
C PRO A 383 10.07 -4.77 22.84
N ARG A 384 11.18 -4.35 22.21
CA ARG A 384 11.40 -2.99 21.67
C ARG A 384 12.05 -3.07 20.29
N PRO A 385 11.69 -2.17 19.36
CA PRO A 385 12.27 -2.15 18.04
C PRO A 385 13.67 -1.55 18.04
N THR A 386 14.40 -1.78 16.96
CA THR A 386 15.62 -1.02 16.64
C THR A 386 15.27 0.43 16.25
N ARG A 387 16.29 1.29 16.18
CA ARG A 387 16.08 2.67 15.70
C ARG A 387 15.74 2.71 14.21
N ALA A 388 16.32 1.80 13.42
CA ALA A 388 16.03 1.68 12.00
C ALA A 388 14.56 1.32 11.76
N GLU A 389 14.02 0.36 12.51
CA GLU A 389 12.60 -0.04 12.46
C GLU A 389 11.65 1.11 12.84
N GLY A 390 11.99 1.86 13.89
CA GLY A 390 11.23 3.07 14.26
C GLY A 390 11.22 4.11 13.14
N SER A 391 12.38 4.35 12.52
CA SER A 391 12.51 5.27 11.38
C SER A 391 11.80 4.77 10.13
N ASP A 392 11.82 3.46 9.86
CA ASP A 392 11.17 2.85 8.70
C ASP A 392 9.65 3.04 8.74
N VAL A 393 9.03 2.75 9.89
CA VAL A 393 7.59 2.98 10.08
C VAL A 393 7.24 4.46 9.90
N ALA A 394 8.01 5.36 10.53
CA ALA A 394 7.77 6.80 10.41
C ALA A 394 7.88 7.28 8.96
N ASN A 395 8.93 6.87 8.23
CA ASN A 395 9.14 7.28 6.85
C ASN A 395 8.10 6.70 5.88
N ALA A 396 7.62 5.47 6.11
CA ALA A 396 6.51 4.93 5.30
C ALA A 396 5.24 5.80 5.43
N VAL A 397 4.95 6.29 6.64
CA VAL A 397 3.83 7.21 6.90
C VAL A 397 4.07 8.58 6.26
N LEU A 398 5.27 9.15 6.40
CA LEU A 398 5.65 10.44 5.82
C LEU A 398 5.68 10.41 4.29
N ASP A 399 6.06 9.28 3.67
CA ASP A 399 5.97 9.05 2.23
C ASP A 399 4.51 9.06 1.75
N GLY A 400 3.57 8.79 2.66
CA GLY A 400 2.14 8.85 2.42
C GLY A 400 1.48 7.48 2.24
N ALA A 401 2.04 6.42 2.81
CA ALA A 401 1.37 5.11 2.84
C ALA A 401 0.02 5.20 3.55
N ASP A 402 -0.99 4.51 3.02
CA ASP A 402 -2.31 4.45 3.65
C ASP A 402 -2.35 3.47 4.82
N CYS A 403 -1.59 2.38 4.69
CA CYS A 403 -1.46 1.35 5.70
C CYS A 403 -0.01 0.90 5.88
N ILE A 404 0.29 0.45 7.08
CA ILE A 404 1.53 -0.24 7.46
C ILE A 404 1.19 -1.66 7.94
N MET A 405 2.09 -2.61 7.72
CA MET A 405 1.79 -4.03 7.93
C MET A 405 2.83 -4.77 8.78
N LEU A 406 2.34 -5.59 9.70
CA LEU A 406 3.12 -6.57 10.48
C LEU A 406 2.93 -7.97 9.91
N SER A 407 4.02 -8.71 9.80
CA SER A 407 4.10 -10.07 9.26
C SER A 407 4.46 -11.07 10.35
N GLY A 408 5.75 -11.39 10.49
CA GLY A 408 6.22 -12.34 11.50
C GLY A 408 5.99 -11.83 12.92
N GLU A 409 6.06 -10.52 13.11
CA GLU A 409 5.93 -9.82 14.39
C GLU A 409 4.62 -10.19 15.12
N THR A 410 3.51 -10.29 14.38
CA THR A 410 2.20 -10.65 14.94
C THR A 410 1.82 -12.10 14.71
N ALA A 411 2.32 -12.75 13.65
CA ALA A 411 1.94 -14.12 13.33
C ALA A 411 2.61 -15.15 14.25
N LYS A 412 3.90 -14.93 14.56
CA LYS A 412 4.76 -15.89 15.29
C LYS A 412 5.67 -15.25 16.34
N GLY A 413 5.60 -13.92 16.50
CA GLY A 413 6.44 -13.18 17.44
C GLY A 413 6.03 -13.37 18.89
N ASP A 414 7.00 -13.14 19.78
CA ASP A 414 6.82 -13.23 21.23
C ASP A 414 6.11 -11.98 21.79
N TYR A 415 6.06 -10.87 21.02
CA TYR A 415 5.53 -9.56 21.42
C TYR A 415 4.52 -8.95 20.42
N PRO A 416 3.43 -9.68 20.07
CA PRO A 416 2.49 -9.23 19.05
C PRO A 416 1.74 -7.93 19.44
N LEU A 417 1.42 -7.75 20.73
CA LEU A 417 0.68 -6.57 21.20
C LEU A 417 1.56 -5.31 21.20
N GLU A 418 2.81 -5.45 21.66
CA GLU A 418 3.78 -4.38 21.68
C GLU A 418 4.11 -3.90 20.27
N ALA A 419 4.22 -4.81 19.30
CA ALA A 419 4.44 -4.45 17.90
C ALA A 419 3.28 -3.60 17.33
N VAL A 420 2.02 -3.98 17.61
CA VAL A 420 0.84 -3.19 17.19
C VAL A 420 0.83 -1.82 17.87
N ARG A 421 1.10 -1.75 19.18
CA ARG A 421 1.16 -0.48 19.94
C ARG A 421 2.28 0.42 19.42
N MET A 422 3.43 -0.16 19.06
CA MET A 422 4.57 0.58 18.51
C MET A 422 4.24 1.19 17.15
N GLN A 423 3.64 0.42 16.23
CA GLN A 423 3.16 0.95 14.96
C GLN A 423 2.12 2.07 15.16
N HIS A 424 1.19 1.90 16.11
CA HIS A 424 0.19 2.91 16.43
C HIS A 424 0.83 4.22 16.92
N ALA A 425 1.78 4.13 17.85
CA ALA A 425 2.46 5.29 18.41
C ALA A 425 3.29 6.03 17.34
N ILE A 426 4.13 5.31 16.59
CA ILE A 426 4.97 5.92 15.55
C ILE A 426 4.11 6.56 14.46
N ALA A 427 3.02 5.91 14.04
CA ALA A 427 2.14 6.45 13.01
C ALA A 427 1.50 7.78 13.44
N ARG A 428 1.05 7.90 14.70
CA ARG A 428 0.48 9.16 15.24
C ARG A 428 1.49 10.30 15.24
N GLU A 429 2.72 10.03 15.66
CA GLU A 429 3.79 11.04 15.64
C GLU A 429 4.14 11.47 14.22
N ALA A 430 4.34 10.49 13.33
CA ALA A 430 4.65 10.75 11.93
C ALA A 430 3.52 11.50 11.21
N GLU A 431 2.25 11.19 11.52
CA GLU A 431 1.08 11.90 11.01
C GLU A 431 1.07 13.38 11.37
N ALA A 432 1.44 13.74 12.61
CA ALA A 432 1.53 15.13 13.03
C ALA A 432 2.69 15.86 12.34
N ALA A 433 3.79 15.16 12.05
CA ALA A 433 4.97 15.69 11.38
C ALA A 433 4.84 15.84 9.85
N ILE A 434 3.68 15.54 9.24
CA ILE A 434 3.50 15.76 7.79
C ILE A 434 3.36 17.26 7.48
N PHE A 435 4.09 17.69 6.45
CA PHE A 435 4.02 19.06 5.94
C PHE A 435 2.80 19.29 5.02
N HIS A 436 1.66 19.64 5.63
CA HIS A 436 0.36 19.81 4.95
C HIS A 436 0.09 21.19 4.30
N ARG A 437 0.97 22.19 4.44
CA ARG A 437 0.63 23.62 4.30
C ARG A 437 -0.11 24.01 3.00
N GLN A 438 -1.04 24.95 3.18
CA GLN A 438 -1.94 25.60 2.22
C GLN A 438 -1.29 26.78 1.45
N LEU A 439 -1.79 26.99 0.23
CA LEU A 439 -1.46 28.06 -0.71
C LEU A 439 -2.11 29.40 -0.32
N PHE A 440 -1.30 30.37 0.11
CA PHE A 440 -1.70 31.79 0.00
C PHE A 440 -0.61 32.70 -0.60
N GLU A 441 0.65 32.26 -0.69
CA GLU A 441 1.73 33.13 -1.18
C GLU A 441 2.18 32.87 -2.64
N GLU A 442 2.03 31.65 -3.18
CA GLU A 442 2.44 31.39 -4.58
C GLU A 442 1.43 31.96 -5.61
N LEU A 443 0.14 32.06 -5.28
CA LEU A 443 -0.85 32.69 -6.17
C LEU A 443 -0.64 34.21 -6.28
N PHE A 444 -0.13 34.88 -5.24
CA PHE A 444 0.21 36.31 -5.33
C PHE A 444 1.48 36.55 -6.16
N ARG A 445 2.44 35.60 -6.15
CA ARG A 445 3.67 35.72 -6.96
C ARG A 445 3.45 35.42 -8.44
N VAL A 446 2.51 34.53 -8.81
CA VAL A 446 2.23 34.24 -10.23
C VAL A 446 1.45 35.36 -10.92
N THR A 447 0.84 36.28 -10.17
CA THR A 447 0.26 37.53 -10.71
C THR A 447 1.20 38.73 -10.69
N ALA A 448 2.47 38.58 -10.28
CA ALA A 448 3.42 39.68 -10.27
C ALA A 448 4.79 39.26 -10.85
N ASN A 449 5.02 39.71 -12.08
CA ASN A 449 6.30 39.88 -12.80
C ASN A 449 6.86 38.74 -13.65
N ASN A 450 6.82 39.00 -14.96
CA ASN A 450 7.74 38.57 -16.01
C ASN A 450 9.19 38.35 -15.50
N ARG A 451 9.79 37.20 -15.85
CA ARG A 451 11.12 37.09 -16.51
C ARG A 451 11.50 35.62 -16.85
N ASP A 452 12.02 35.49 -18.07
CA ASP A 452 12.84 34.47 -18.77
C ASP A 452 12.66 32.93 -18.55
N PRO A 453 12.29 32.15 -19.58
CA PRO A 453 12.18 30.68 -19.53
C PRO A 453 13.49 29.88 -19.57
N ALA A 454 14.65 30.51 -19.82
CA ALA A 454 15.88 29.78 -20.17
C ALA A 454 16.69 29.23 -18.98
N ASP A 455 16.54 29.76 -17.77
CA ASP A 455 17.36 29.34 -16.60
C ASP A 455 16.73 28.23 -15.75
N ALA A 456 15.44 27.90 -15.98
CA ALA A 456 14.67 27.04 -15.08
C ALA A 456 14.84 25.53 -15.32
N MET A 457 15.51 25.11 -16.40
CA MET A 457 15.41 23.72 -16.89
C MET A 457 16.69 22.88 -16.75
N ALA A 458 17.82 23.49 -16.39
CA ALA A 458 19.12 22.81 -16.33
C ALA A 458 19.63 22.46 -14.92
N ILE A 459 19.16 23.14 -13.86
CA ILE A 459 19.54 22.85 -12.46
C ILE A 459 18.53 21.90 -11.76
N ALA A 460 17.29 21.85 -12.26
CA ALA A 460 16.23 20.98 -11.72
C ALA A 460 16.37 19.49 -12.08
N ARG A 461 17.30 19.10 -12.97
CA ARG A 461 17.34 17.72 -13.50
C ARG A 461 18.25 16.73 -12.76
N GLU A 462 19.16 17.18 -11.89
CA GLU A 462 20.11 16.26 -11.22
C GLU A 462 20.26 16.44 -9.70
N ALA A 463 19.75 17.52 -9.09
CA ALA A 463 19.77 17.69 -7.62
C ALA A 463 18.43 17.33 -6.93
N GLU A 464 17.36 17.18 -7.71
CA GLU A 464 16.00 16.86 -7.25
C GLU A 464 15.77 15.34 -6.98
N ALA A 465 16.81 14.52 -7.17
CA ALA A 465 16.70 13.06 -7.18
C ALA A 465 16.67 12.38 -5.80
N ALA A 466 16.64 13.10 -4.66
CA ALA A 466 16.73 12.45 -3.34
C ALA A 466 15.76 12.90 -2.25
N ILE A 467 15.20 14.11 -2.27
CA ILE A 467 14.24 14.57 -1.25
C ILE A 467 13.27 15.56 -1.90
N PHE A 468 12.09 15.09 -2.28
CA PHE A 468 11.02 15.95 -2.82
C PHE A 468 9.90 16.04 -1.79
N HIS A 469 9.86 17.13 -1.03
CA HIS A 469 8.74 17.46 -0.16
C HIS A 469 8.34 18.93 -0.39
N ARG A 470 7.45 19.15 -1.36
CA ARG A 470 6.58 20.33 -1.43
C ARG A 470 5.17 19.90 -0.96
N GLN A 471 4.32 20.89 -0.67
CA GLN A 471 3.06 20.81 0.08
C GLN A 471 2.11 19.68 -0.41
N LEU A 472 1.93 18.61 0.38
CA LEU A 472 1.24 17.37 -0.04
C LEU A 472 -0.18 17.59 -0.60
N PHE A 473 -1.02 18.37 0.09
CA PHE A 473 -2.39 18.65 -0.36
C PHE A 473 -2.42 19.44 -1.68
N GLU A 474 -1.59 20.48 -1.79
CA GLU A 474 -1.53 21.32 -3.00
C GLU A 474 -1.02 20.56 -4.21
N GLU A 475 -0.02 19.70 -4.04
CA GLU A 475 0.45 18.82 -5.12
C GLU A 475 -0.66 17.90 -5.60
N LEU A 476 -1.36 17.24 -4.68
CA LEU A 476 -2.47 16.35 -5.02
C LEU A 476 -3.60 17.11 -5.71
N ARG A 477 -3.93 18.31 -5.23
CA ARG A 477 -4.95 19.18 -5.84
C ARG A 477 -4.55 19.66 -7.23
N ARG A 478 -3.27 20.05 -7.44
CA ARG A 478 -2.75 20.51 -8.74
C ARG A 478 -2.62 19.37 -9.77
N LEU A 479 -2.25 18.17 -9.31
CA LEU A 479 -2.09 16.99 -10.16
C LEU A 479 -3.43 16.30 -10.45
N ALA A 480 -4.47 16.54 -9.64
CA ALA A 480 -5.81 16.05 -9.91
C ALA A 480 -6.37 16.71 -11.20
N PRO A 481 -6.87 15.93 -12.17
CA PRO A 481 -7.42 16.49 -13.39
C PRO A 481 -8.70 17.26 -13.07
N LEU A 482 -8.89 18.41 -13.75
CA LEU A 482 -10.17 19.10 -13.73
C LEU A 482 -11.26 18.13 -14.22
N ASN A 483 -12.27 17.91 -13.39
CA ASN A 483 -13.38 17.03 -13.73
C ASN A 483 -14.72 17.65 -13.34
N ARG A 484 -15.79 17.06 -13.86
CA ARG A 484 -17.18 17.48 -13.63
C ARG A 484 -17.89 16.61 -12.60
N ASP A 485 -17.16 15.80 -11.82
CA ASP A 485 -17.77 14.98 -10.76
C ASP A 485 -18.06 15.86 -9.53
N PRO A 486 -19.34 16.12 -9.21
CA PRO A 486 -19.68 16.96 -8.06
C PRO A 486 -19.20 16.36 -6.73
N THR A 487 -19.04 15.05 -6.62
CA THR A 487 -18.54 14.41 -5.40
C THR A 487 -17.05 14.70 -5.19
N GLU A 488 -16.24 14.71 -6.25
CA GLU A 488 -14.82 15.03 -6.13
C GLU A 488 -14.61 16.51 -5.82
N ALA A 489 -15.39 17.41 -6.46
CA ALA A 489 -15.38 18.83 -6.14
C ALA A 489 -15.78 19.08 -4.67
N ALA A 490 -16.83 18.41 -4.18
CA ALA A 490 -17.24 18.50 -2.78
C ALA A 490 -16.18 17.95 -1.82
N ALA A 491 -15.47 16.87 -2.19
CA ALA A 491 -14.40 16.29 -1.39
C ALA A 491 -13.19 17.24 -1.26
N VAL A 492 -12.72 17.81 -2.36
CA VAL A 492 -11.65 18.83 -2.34
C VAL A 492 -12.06 20.04 -1.49
N GLY A 493 -13.27 20.56 -1.72
CA GLY A 493 -13.79 21.71 -0.97
C GLY A 493 -13.91 21.44 0.53
N ALA A 494 -14.28 20.23 0.92
CA ALA A 494 -14.34 19.82 2.33
C ALA A 494 -12.96 19.74 2.98
N VAL A 495 -11.97 19.21 2.27
CA VAL A 495 -10.59 19.15 2.79
C VAL A 495 -10.00 20.55 2.91
N GLU A 496 -10.21 21.41 1.92
CA GLU A 496 -9.82 22.83 1.97
C GLU A 496 -10.46 23.54 3.18
N ALA A 497 -11.77 23.38 3.37
CA ALA A 497 -12.48 23.95 4.51
C ALA A 497 -11.96 23.41 5.85
N SER A 498 -11.62 22.11 5.92
CA SER A 498 -11.08 21.47 7.12
C SER A 498 -9.75 22.09 7.57
N PHE A 499 -8.87 22.43 6.63
CA PHE A 499 -7.64 23.15 6.92
C PHE A 499 -7.92 24.60 7.32
N LYS A 500 -8.82 25.27 6.60
CA LYS A 500 -9.10 26.68 6.82
C LYS A 500 -9.66 26.98 8.22
N CYS A 501 -10.46 26.08 8.78
CA CYS A 501 -11.03 26.24 10.12
C CYS A 501 -10.41 25.31 11.17
N CYS A 502 -9.32 24.60 10.84
CA CYS A 502 -8.70 23.59 11.71
C CYS A 502 -9.72 22.63 12.33
N SER A 503 -10.61 22.07 11.51
CA SER A 503 -11.74 21.26 11.99
C SER A 503 -11.29 20.02 12.78
N GLY A 504 -12.05 19.63 13.79
CA GLY A 504 -11.78 18.41 14.58
C GLY A 504 -12.01 17.11 13.81
N ALA A 505 -12.87 17.11 12.78
CA ALA A 505 -13.13 15.96 11.92
C ALA A 505 -13.86 16.35 10.63
N ILE A 506 -13.85 15.43 9.66
CA ILE A 506 -14.74 15.43 8.49
C ILE A 506 -15.68 14.23 8.61
N ILE A 507 -16.96 14.46 8.89
CA ILE A 507 -17.99 13.42 8.94
C ILE A 507 -18.55 13.20 7.54
N VAL A 508 -18.48 11.97 7.04
CA VAL A 508 -18.91 11.61 5.69
C VAL A 508 -19.95 10.51 5.76
N LEU A 509 -21.16 10.76 5.24
CA LEU A 509 -22.15 9.70 5.04
C LEU A 509 -21.86 8.99 3.73
N THR A 510 -21.64 7.68 3.78
CA THR A 510 -21.25 6.90 2.60
C THR A 510 -21.92 5.53 2.57
N LYS A 511 -22.30 5.07 1.38
CA LYS A 511 -22.85 3.72 1.17
C LYS A 511 -21.80 2.74 0.65
N SER A 512 -21.02 3.14 -0.37
CA SER A 512 -20.00 2.31 -1.02
C SER A 512 -18.56 2.66 -0.63
N GLY A 513 -18.36 3.64 0.26
CA GLY A 513 -17.04 4.13 0.66
C GLY A 513 -16.51 5.27 -0.22
N ARG A 514 -16.88 5.31 -1.51
CA ARG A 514 -16.35 6.24 -2.53
C ARG A 514 -16.18 7.68 -2.06
N SER A 515 -17.21 8.29 -1.47
CA SER A 515 -17.13 9.70 -1.04
C SER A 515 -16.06 9.92 0.04
N ALA A 516 -15.92 8.98 0.98
CA ALA A 516 -14.89 9.05 2.01
C ALA A 516 -13.49 8.76 1.43
N HIS A 517 -13.38 7.86 0.44
CA HIS A 517 -12.13 7.61 -0.28
C HIS A 517 -11.64 8.86 -1.02
N LEU A 518 -12.55 9.60 -1.66
CA LEU A 518 -12.23 10.85 -2.34
C LEU A 518 -11.76 11.94 -1.36
N VAL A 519 -12.32 12.01 -0.16
CA VAL A 519 -11.81 12.92 0.90
C VAL A 519 -10.42 12.47 1.35
N SER A 520 -10.22 11.17 1.60
CA SER A 520 -8.93 10.58 2.00
C SER A 520 -7.82 10.82 0.98
N ARG A 521 -8.15 10.82 -0.32
CA ARG A 521 -7.22 11.13 -1.41
C ARG A 521 -6.51 12.46 -1.21
N PHE A 522 -7.18 13.48 -0.67
CA PHE A 522 -6.60 14.81 -0.45
C PHE A 522 -5.93 14.96 0.92
N ARG A 523 -5.76 13.87 1.67
CA ARG A 523 -4.90 13.79 2.86
C ARG A 523 -5.17 14.89 3.91
N PRO A 524 -6.43 15.08 4.37
CA PRO A 524 -6.70 16.00 5.48
C PRO A 524 -5.93 15.58 6.73
N ARG A 525 -5.55 16.55 7.57
CA ARG A 525 -5.03 16.26 8.91
C ARG A 525 -6.11 15.67 9.82
N ALA A 526 -7.31 16.25 9.74
CA ALA A 526 -8.46 15.84 10.54
C ALA A 526 -8.92 14.41 10.18
N PRO A 527 -9.31 13.58 11.16
CA PRO A 527 -9.86 12.26 10.90
C PRO A 527 -11.17 12.35 10.10
N ILE A 528 -11.39 11.37 9.24
CA ILE A 528 -12.59 11.24 8.39
C ILE A 528 -13.51 10.20 9.02
N ILE A 529 -14.57 10.63 9.69
CA ILE A 529 -15.54 9.72 10.29
C ILE A 529 -16.52 9.28 9.20
N ALA A 530 -16.31 8.07 8.66
CA ALA A 530 -17.14 7.51 7.60
C ALA A 530 -18.30 6.68 8.17
N VAL A 531 -19.51 7.23 8.16
CA VAL A 531 -20.70 6.56 8.68
C VAL A 531 -21.39 5.79 7.55
N THR A 532 -21.56 4.48 7.74
CA THR A 532 -22.20 3.58 6.78
C THR A 532 -23.07 2.55 7.49
N ARG A 533 -24.08 2.00 6.80
CA ARG A 533 -24.82 0.82 7.23
C ARG A 533 -24.28 -0.48 6.61
N ASN A 534 -23.37 -0.38 5.66
CA ASN A 534 -22.79 -1.54 4.99
C ASN A 534 -21.54 -2.01 5.76
N GLY A 535 -21.62 -3.20 6.38
CA GLY A 535 -20.54 -3.79 7.16
C GLY A 535 -19.25 -4.01 6.35
N GLN A 536 -19.35 -4.51 5.10
CA GLN A 536 -18.19 -4.71 4.23
C GLN A 536 -17.54 -3.36 3.87
N THR A 537 -18.33 -2.32 3.58
CA THR A 537 -17.79 -0.97 3.34
C THR A 537 -17.07 -0.43 4.58
N ALA A 538 -17.63 -0.61 5.78
CA ALA A 538 -16.98 -0.19 7.02
C ALA A 538 -15.63 -0.90 7.23
N ARG A 539 -15.55 -2.19 6.90
CA ARG A 539 -14.31 -2.96 6.98
C ARG A 539 -13.29 -2.52 5.92
N GLN A 540 -13.69 -2.43 4.65
CA GLN A 540 -12.81 -2.06 3.54
C GLN A 540 -12.28 -0.62 3.63
N ALA A 541 -13.00 0.29 4.30
CA ALA A 541 -12.59 1.68 4.47
C ALA A 541 -11.24 1.84 5.22
N HIS A 542 -10.83 0.85 6.02
CA HIS A 542 -9.53 0.84 6.72
C HIS A 542 -8.32 0.87 5.78
N LEU A 543 -8.49 0.54 4.49
CA LEU A 543 -7.43 0.64 3.50
C LEU A 543 -7.01 2.08 3.19
N TYR A 544 -7.83 3.07 3.54
CA TYR A 544 -7.62 4.47 3.17
C TYR A 544 -7.24 5.30 4.39
N ARG A 545 -6.17 6.07 4.28
CA ARG A 545 -5.66 6.92 5.36
C ARG A 545 -6.70 7.94 5.81
N GLY A 546 -6.81 8.10 7.11
CA GLY A 546 -7.69 9.06 7.77
C GLY A 546 -9.11 8.57 7.95
N ILE A 547 -9.52 7.51 7.26
CA ILE A 547 -10.89 7.02 7.42
C ILE A 547 -11.01 6.22 8.72
N PHE A 548 -11.85 6.74 9.61
CA PHE A 548 -12.35 6.06 10.80
C PHE A 548 -13.78 5.57 10.53
N PRO A 549 -13.98 4.28 10.19
CA PRO A 549 -15.28 3.78 9.81
C PRO A 549 -16.20 3.54 11.01
N VAL A 550 -17.45 3.98 10.89
CA VAL A 550 -18.51 3.81 11.89
C VAL A 550 -19.68 3.06 11.26
N LEU A 551 -20.03 1.92 11.85
CA LEU A 551 -21.15 1.10 11.41
C LEU A 551 -22.43 1.52 12.14
N CYS A 552 -23.35 2.16 11.41
CA CYS A 552 -24.68 2.48 11.89
C CYS A 552 -25.56 1.22 11.87
N LYS A 553 -26.04 0.80 13.04
CA LYS A 553 -26.96 -0.34 13.20
C LYS A 553 -28.43 0.06 13.30
N GLU A 554 -28.70 1.35 13.51
CA GLU A 554 -30.06 1.87 13.60
C GLU A 554 -30.79 1.74 12.26
N PRO A 555 -32.10 1.40 12.29
CA PRO A 555 -32.91 1.25 11.09
C PRO A 555 -33.02 2.57 10.32
N THR A 556 -33.41 2.48 9.05
CA THR A 556 -33.66 3.66 8.23
C THR A 556 -34.91 4.38 8.68
N HIS A 557 -34.86 5.72 8.76
CA HIS A 557 -36.05 6.55 8.90
C HIS A 557 -36.74 6.77 7.55
N ASP A 558 -38.07 6.90 7.56
CA ASP A 558 -38.88 7.20 6.36
C ASP A 558 -38.56 8.62 5.83
N ALA A 559 -38.41 9.58 6.74
CA ALA A 559 -37.95 10.92 6.42
C ALA A 559 -36.43 10.91 6.20
N TRP A 560 -36.01 11.12 4.96
CA TRP A 560 -34.59 11.09 4.60
C TRP A 560 -33.73 12.12 5.36
N ALA A 561 -34.28 13.30 5.67
CA ALA A 561 -33.58 14.32 6.46
C ALA A 561 -33.30 13.83 7.89
N GLU A 562 -34.30 13.21 8.55
CA GLU A 562 -34.12 12.61 9.87
C GLU A 562 -33.10 11.46 9.84
N ASP A 563 -33.14 10.63 8.80
CA ASP A 563 -32.15 9.55 8.61
C ASP A 563 -30.72 10.08 8.40
N VAL A 564 -30.58 11.23 7.73
CA VAL A 564 -29.29 11.92 7.59
C VAL A 564 -28.82 12.44 8.95
N ASP A 565 -29.67 13.15 9.68
CA ASP A 565 -29.31 13.76 10.96
C ASP A 565 -28.98 12.71 12.02
N LEU A 566 -29.71 11.59 12.06
CA LEU A 566 -29.42 10.42 12.90
C LEU A 566 -27.98 9.92 12.69
N ARG A 567 -27.57 9.74 11.42
CA ARG A 567 -26.22 9.26 11.10
C ARG A 567 -25.13 10.30 11.35
N VAL A 568 -25.42 11.58 11.13
CA VAL A 568 -24.49 12.67 11.48
C VAL A 568 -24.29 12.70 12.99
N ASN A 569 -25.38 12.63 13.78
CA ASN A 569 -25.33 12.60 15.23
C ASN A 569 -24.58 11.38 15.76
N LEU A 570 -24.73 10.21 15.14
CA LEU A 570 -23.90 9.05 15.45
C LEU A 570 -22.41 9.36 15.25
N GLY A 571 -22.03 9.96 14.11
CA GLY A 571 -20.66 10.40 13.86
C GLY A 571 -20.14 11.40 14.91
N MET A 572 -20.97 12.36 15.32
CA MET A 572 -20.66 13.32 16.39
C MET A 572 -20.43 12.62 17.73
N ASN A 573 -21.30 11.68 18.10
CA ASN A 573 -21.22 10.95 19.35
C ASN A 573 -19.96 10.07 19.41
N VAL A 574 -19.63 9.39 18.31
CA VAL A 574 -18.39 8.61 18.19
C VAL A 574 -17.17 9.51 18.32
N GLY A 575 -17.12 10.64 17.61
CA GLY A 575 -15.98 11.56 17.69
C GLY A 575 -15.78 12.14 19.09
N LYS A 576 -16.87 12.51 19.80
CA LYS A 576 -16.82 12.95 21.20
C LYS A 576 -16.30 11.84 22.14
N ALA A 577 -16.87 10.64 22.05
CA ALA A 577 -16.49 9.52 22.91
C ALA A 577 -15.05 9.03 22.68
N ARG A 578 -14.53 9.17 21.46
CA ARG A 578 -13.14 8.84 21.11
C ARG A 578 -12.14 9.96 21.40
N GLY A 579 -12.62 11.14 21.81
CA GLY A 579 -11.77 12.31 22.07
C GLY A 579 -11.19 12.95 20.81
N PHE A 580 -11.84 12.79 19.64
CA PHE A 580 -11.41 13.45 18.40
C PHE A 580 -11.71 14.95 18.41
N PHE A 581 -12.79 15.35 19.08
CA PHE A 581 -13.23 16.74 19.23
C PHE A 581 -14.15 16.88 20.45
N LYS A 582 -14.40 18.11 20.87
CA LYS A 582 -15.26 18.49 22.00
C LYS A 582 -16.44 19.36 21.52
N THR A 583 -17.45 19.54 22.38
CA THR A 583 -18.55 20.47 22.13
C THR A 583 -18.00 21.88 21.87
N GLY A 584 -18.51 22.54 20.83
CA GLY A 584 -18.04 23.85 20.37
C GLY A 584 -16.97 23.80 19.27
N ASP A 585 -16.24 22.69 19.10
CA ASP A 585 -15.29 22.54 17.99
C ASP A 585 -16.04 22.51 16.65
N LEU A 586 -15.38 22.94 15.57
CA LEU A 586 -15.96 22.88 14.22
C LEU A 586 -15.67 21.54 13.56
N VAL A 587 -16.66 20.98 12.88
CA VAL A 587 -16.51 19.81 12.01
C VAL A 587 -17.11 20.08 10.63
N ILE A 588 -16.58 19.37 9.63
CA ILE A 588 -17.12 19.39 8.27
C ILE A 588 -18.04 18.19 8.11
N VAL A 589 -19.25 18.40 7.57
CA VAL A 589 -20.22 17.33 7.30
C VAL A 589 -20.49 17.25 5.80
N LEU A 590 -20.22 16.07 5.22
CA LEU A 590 -20.49 15.75 3.83
C LEU A 590 -21.66 14.78 3.69
N THR A 591 -22.67 15.22 2.94
CA THR A 591 -23.92 14.50 2.69
C THR A 591 -24.31 14.56 1.21
N GLY A 592 -25.20 13.65 0.79
CA GLY A 592 -25.85 13.76 -0.52
C GLY A 592 -27.11 14.61 -0.45
N TRP A 593 -27.61 15.06 -1.60
CA TRP A 593 -28.90 15.76 -1.71
C TRP A 593 -30.11 14.82 -1.83
N ARG A 594 -29.86 13.53 -2.09
CA ARG A 594 -30.91 12.49 -2.18
C ARG A 594 -30.41 11.13 -1.66
N PRO A 595 -31.32 10.20 -1.34
CA PRO A 595 -30.96 8.82 -1.01
C PRO A 595 -30.20 8.11 -2.17
N GLY A 596 -29.35 7.15 -1.81
CA GLY A 596 -28.61 6.32 -2.77
C GLY A 596 -27.10 6.58 -2.76
N SER A 597 -26.39 5.94 -3.69
CA SER A 597 -24.93 6.11 -3.86
C SER A 597 -24.63 7.08 -5.00
N GLY A 598 -23.51 7.82 -4.90
CA GLY A 598 -23.02 8.69 -5.98
C GLY A 598 -23.62 10.09 -6.04
N TYR A 599 -24.32 10.53 -5.00
CA TYR A 599 -25.00 11.84 -4.96
C TYR A 599 -24.44 12.80 -3.90
N THR A 600 -23.25 12.54 -3.35
CA THR A 600 -22.61 13.42 -2.38
C THR A 600 -22.25 14.75 -3.04
N ASN A 601 -22.79 15.84 -2.51
CA ASN A 601 -22.59 17.21 -3.04
C ASN A 601 -22.89 18.32 -2.01
N THR A 602 -23.33 17.99 -0.80
CA THR A 602 -23.67 18.97 0.24
C THR A 602 -22.60 18.96 1.31
N MET A 603 -21.94 20.11 1.50
CA MET A 603 -20.97 20.36 2.55
C MET A 603 -21.53 21.37 3.55
N ARG A 604 -21.39 21.08 4.85
CA ARG A 604 -21.74 21.97 5.95
C ARG A 604 -20.55 22.11 6.89
N VAL A 605 -20.30 23.31 7.40
CA VAL A 605 -19.39 23.55 8.53
C VAL A 605 -20.27 23.80 9.74
N VAL A 606 -20.19 22.96 10.77
CA VAL A 606 -21.08 23.03 11.93
C VAL A 606 -20.30 22.92 13.24
N PRO A 607 -20.73 23.61 14.30
CA PRO A 607 -20.21 23.35 15.64
C PRO A 607 -20.71 21.99 16.14
N VAL A 608 -19.86 21.29 16.89
CA VAL A 608 -20.24 20.07 17.60
C VAL A 608 -21.21 20.43 18.72
N PRO A 609 -22.39 19.79 18.80
CA PRO A 609 -23.41 20.08 19.80
C PRO A 609 -23.02 19.65 21.22
#